data_AF-A0AAV4B3Q1-F1
#
_entry.id   AF-A0AAV4B3Q1-F1
#
_cell.length_a   1.000
_cell.length_b   1.000
_cell.length_c   1.000
_cell.angle_alpha   90.00
_cell.angle_beta   90.00
_cell.angle_gamma   90.00
#
_symmetry.space_group_name_H-M   'P 1'
#
loop_
_entity.id
_entity.type
_entity.pdbx_description
1 polymer ?
#
loop_
_entity_poly.entity_id
_entity_poly.type
_entity_poly.pdbx_seq_one_letter_code
_entity_poly.pdbx_strand_id
1 'polypeptide(L)'
;MIIDEIRLKEDSKQMQKAVQQSQGHWTSWESALQRFLTWNEIWHMAPLRISCLIQAGYDLLPSNADQVWWEMKDDLTCPLRQGKQTTEHALKSCKIALSQGRYTAEHNRVI
;
A
#
# COMPACT_ATOMS: atom_id res chain seq x y z
N MET A 1 21.61 13.90 -24.06
CA MET A 1 21.92 15.12 -23.30
C MET A 1 20.72 16.06 -23.22
N ILE A 2 20.30 16.76 -24.29
CA ILE A 2 19.13 17.69 -24.22
C ILE A 2 17.81 16.93 -23.96
N ILE A 3 17.63 15.77 -24.59
CA ILE A 3 16.41 14.96 -24.43
C ILE A 3 16.26 14.45 -22.99
N ASP A 4 17.37 14.03 -22.36
CA ASP A 4 17.37 13.51 -21.00
C ASP A 4 17.03 14.60 -19.98
N GLU A 5 17.53 15.82 -20.18
CA GLU A 5 17.19 16.98 -19.35
C GLU A 5 15.71 17.38 -19.47
N ILE A 6 15.14 17.29 -20.67
CA ILE A 6 13.71 17.55 -20.90
C ILE A 6 12.86 16.48 -20.19
N ARG A 7 13.24 15.20 -20.30
CA ARG A 7 12.55 14.09 -19.62
C ARG A 7 12.56 14.25 -18.10
N LEU A 8 13.72 14.56 -17.51
CA LEU A 8 13.84 14.79 -16.07
C LEU A 8 12.95 15.95 -15.58
N LYS A 9 12.88 17.05 -16.34
CA LYS A 9 11.99 18.17 -16.01
C LYS A 9 10.51 17.80 -16.10
N GLU A 10 10.13 16.99 -17.08
CA GLU A 10 8.75 16.51 -17.26
C GLU A 10 8.35 15.56 -16.12
N ASP A 11 9.21 14.58 -15.80
CA ASP A 11 9.01 13.62 -14.72
C ASP A 11 8.89 14.33 -13.36
N SER A 12 9.70 15.38 -13.14
CA SER A 12 9.63 16.22 -11.93
C SER A 12 8.29 16.93 -11.79
N LYS A 13 7.74 17.47 -12.90
CA LYS A 13 6.43 18.14 -12.90
C LYS A 13 5.29 17.15 -12.66
N GLN A 14 5.35 15.97 -13.28
CA GLN A 14 4.36 14.90 -13.07
C GLN A 14 4.39 14.42 -11.61
N MET A 15 5.58 14.23 -11.04
CA MET A 15 5.76 13.88 -9.63
C MET A 15 5.16 14.95 -8.70
N GLN A 16 5.47 16.23 -8.92
CA GLN A 16 4.91 17.33 -8.13
C GLN A 16 3.39 17.38 -8.18
N LYS A 17 2.80 17.16 -9.36
CA LYS A 17 1.35 17.11 -9.54
C LYS A 17 0.73 15.90 -8.84
N ALA A 18 1.39 14.74 -8.92
CA ALA A 18 0.97 13.52 -8.23
C ALA A 18 1.00 13.66 -6.70
N VAL A 19 2.03 14.30 -6.14
CA VAL A 19 2.14 14.57 -4.71
C VAL A 19 1.03 15.51 -4.22
N GLN A 20 0.58 16.46 -5.05
CA GLN A 20 -0.44 17.45 -4.70
C GLN A 20 -1.88 16.92 -4.78
N GLN A 21 -2.16 15.86 -5.54
CA GLN A 21 -3.50 15.25 -5.60
C GLN A 21 -3.63 14.21 -4.49
N SER A 22 -4.49 14.47 -3.49
CA SER A 22 -4.97 13.71 -2.31
C SER A 22 -4.24 12.46 -1.73
N GLN A 23 -3.18 11.92 -2.33
CA GLN A 23 -2.57 10.64 -1.98
C GLN A 23 -1.09 10.59 -2.39
N GLY A 24 -0.33 11.69 -2.26
CA GLY A 24 1.14 11.65 -2.37
C GLY A 24 1.83 10.61 -1.46
N HIS A 25 1.09 9.95 -0.58
CA HIS A 25 1.52 8.75 0.14
C HIS A 25 2.03 7.61 -0.75
N TRP A 26 1.45 7.37 -1.94
CA TRP A 26 1.98 6.34 -2.85
C TRP A 26 3.39 6.66 -3.35
N THR A 27 3.80 7.94 -3.31
CA THR A 27 5.15 8.37 -3.69
C THR A 27 6.19 8.16 -2.59
N SER A 28 5.77 7.90 -1.34
CA SER A 28 6.68 7.69 -0.19
C SER A 28 7.04 6.23 0.06
N TRP A 29 6.70 5.31 -0.84
CA TRP A 29 6.96 3.87 -0.72
C TRP A 29 8.44 3.49 -1.00
N GLU A 30 9.41 4.33 -0.57
CA GLU A 30 10.85 4.05 -0.66
C GLU A 30 11.23 2.75 0.08
N SER A 31 10.44 2.40 1.09
CA SER A 31 10.63 1.19 1.90
C SER A 31 9.92 -0.05 1.35
N ALA A 32 9.19 0.05 0.23
CA ALA A 32 8.46 -1.06 -0.38
C ALA A 32 9.35 -1.85 -1.33
N LEU A 33 9.22 -3.18 -1.29
CA LEU A 33 9.79 -4.01 -2.35
C LEU A 33 9.04 -3.76 -3.65
N GLN A 34 9.74 -3.22 -4.65
CA GLN A 34 9.22 -3.14 -6.01
C GLN A 34 8.90 -4.55 -6.51
N ARG A 35 7.64 -4.76 -6.89
CA ARG A 35 7.19 -6.03 -7.46
C ARG A 35 6.79 -5.80 -8.91
N PHE A 36 7.45 -6.52 -9.81
CA PHE A 36 7.05 -6.59 -11.21
C PHE A 36 6.04 -7.73 -11.37
N LEU A 37 4.94 -7.46 -12.06
CA LEU A 37 3.94 -8.45 -12.43
C LEU A 37 3.98 -8.62 -13.94
N THR A 38 4.20 -9.86 -14.38
CA THR A 38 4.09 -10.22 -15.79
C THR A 38 2.63 -10.33 -16.19
N TRP A 39 2.34 -10.12 -17.48
CA TRP A 39 0.99 -10.27 -18.02
C TRP A 39 0.42 -11.68 -17.75
N ASN A 40 1.26 -12.71 -17.86
CA ASN A 40 0.87 -14.09 -17.60
C ASN A 40 0.44 -14.30 -16.14
N GLU A 41 1.19 -13.74 -15.18
CA GLU A 41 0.82 -13.80 -13.77
C GLU A 41 -0.51 -13.11 -13.50
N ILE A 42 -0.77 -11.96 -14.12
CA ILE A 42 -2.04 -11.24 -13.98
C ILE A 42 -3.21 -12.10 -14.47
N TRP A 43 -3.08 -12.75 -15.63
CA TRP A 43 -4.12 -13.62 -16.17
C TRP A 43 -4.46 -14.82 -15.29
N HIS A 44 -3.47 -15.36 -14.60
CA HIS A 44 -3.65 -16.51 -13.72
C HIS A 44 -3.98 -16.13 -12.27
N MET A 45 -4.03 -14.85 -11.93
CA MET A 45 -4.39 -14.40 -10.59
C MET A 45 -5.90 -14.36 -10.38
N ALA A 46 -6.34 -14.73 -9.17
CA ALA A 46 -7.70 -14.49 -8.74
C ALA A 46 -8.02 -12.97 -8.78
N PRO A 47 -9.21 -12.56 -9.26
CA PRO A 47 -9.57 -11.14 -9.36
C PRO A 47 -9.41 -10.36 -8.04
N LEU A 48 -9.77 -10.99 -6.91
CA LEU A 48 -9.61 -10.39 -5.57
C LEU A 48 -8.15 -10.10 -5.21
N ARG A 49 -7.22 -10.95 -5.67
CA ARG A 49 -5.79 -10.77 -5.45
C ARG A 49 -5.27 -9.57 -6.24
N ILE A 50 -5.72 -9.41 -7.49
CA ILE A 50 -5.35 -8.27 -8.33
C ILE A 50 -5.89 -6.97 -7.72
N SER A 51 -7.16 -6.96 -7.30
CA SER A 51 -7.77 -5.80 -6.64
C SER A 51 -6.99 -5.42 -5.37
N CYS A 52 -6.65 -6.40 -4.54
CA CYS A 52 -5.86 -6.18 -3.33
C CYS A 52 -4.47 -5.59 -3.64
N LEU A 53 -3.78 -6.09 -4.67
CA LEU A 53 -2.46 -5.57 -5.06
C LEU A 53 -2.51 -4.12 -5.56
N ILE A 54 -3.51 -3.80 -6.38
CA ILE A 54 -3.72 -2.43 -6.88
C ILE A 54 -4.03 -1.50 -5.69
N GLN A 55 -5.00 -1.87 -4.85
CA GLN A 55 -5.38 -1.07 -3.70
C GLN A 55 -4.23 -0.91 -2.69
N ALA A 56 -3.41 -1.95 -2.50
CA ALA A 56 -2.22 -1.87 -1.66
C ALA A 56 -1.20 -0.87 -2.21
N GLY A 57 -0.96 -0.86 -3.52
CA GLY A 57 -0.01 0.08 -4.14
C GLY A 57 -0.46 1.54 -4.09
N TYR A 58 -1.76 1.79 -4.02
CA TYR A 58 -2.33 3.13 -3.94
C TYR A 58 -2.76 3.54 -2.52
N ASP A 59 -2.40 2.78 -1.47
CA ASP A 59 -2.87 3.02 -0.10
C ASP A 59 -4.42 3.14 0.01
N LEU A 60 -5.15 2.38 -0.81
CA LEU A 60 -6.62 2.34 -0.84
C LEU A 60 -7.21 1.16 -0.07
N LEU A 61 -6.37 0.35 0.58
CA LEU A 61 -6.85 -0.72 1.44
C LEU A 61 -7.57 -0.13 2.66
N PRO A 62 -8.58 -0.80 3.23
CA PRO A 62 -9.30 -0.31 4.40
C PRO A 62 -8.42 -0.44 5.67
N SER A 63 -7.47 0.49 5.85
CA SER A 63 -6.73 0.64 7.11
C SER A 63 -7.52 1.54 8.07
N ASN A 64 -7.27 1.46 9.39
CA ASN A 64 -7.96 2.36 10.32
C ASN A 64 -7.59 3.82 10.04
N ALA A 65 -6.36 4.10 9.59
CA ALA A 65 -5.97 5.44 9.18
C ALA A 65 -6.84 5.93 8.01
N ASP A 66 -7.06 5.10 6.99
CA ASP A 66 -7.89 5.45 5.84
C ASP A 66 -9.36 5.59 6.23
N GLN A 67 -9.86 4.75 7.13
CA GLN A 67 -11.22 4.85 7.66
C GLN A 67 -11.45 6.14 8.44
N VAL A 68 -10.47 6.62 9.21
CA VAL A 68 -10.56 7.93 9.89
C VAL A 68 -10.52 9.07 8.89
N TRP A 69 -9.69 8.98 7.85
CA TRP A 69 -9.66 9.96 6.76
C TRP A 69 -10.99 10.08 6.03
N TRP A 70 -11.69 8.96 5.83
CA TRP A 70 -13.02 8.92 5.23
C TRP A 70 -14.16 9.15 6.25
N GLU A 71 -13.84 9.58 7.47
CA GLU A 71 -14.82 9.84 8.55
C GLU A 71 -15.71 8.62 8.89
N MET A 72 -15.24 7.40 8.58
CA MET A 72 -15.93 6.15 8.88
C MET A 72 -15.56 5.58 10.26
N LYS A 73 -14.48 6.07 10.86
CA LYS A 73 -14.04 5.75 12.23
C LYS A 73 -13.47 6.98 12.91
N ASP A 74 -13.47 6.96 14.23
CA ASP A 74 -12.85 8.01 15.05
C ASP A 74 -11.39 7.70 15.43
N ASP A 75 -11.01 6.42 15.45
CA ASP A 75 -9.69 5.98 15.91
C ASP A 75 -8.85 5.33 14.79
N LEU A 76 -7.66 5.88 14.59
CA LEU A 76 -6.64 5.44 13.62
C LEU A 76 -5.67 4.41 14.21
N THR A 77 -5.83 4.07 15.49
CA THR A 77 -4.91 3.23 16.24
C THR A 77 -5.10 1.76 15.90
N CYS A 78 -4.01 0.99 15.88
CA CYS A 78 -4.07 -0.46 15.72
C CYS A 78 -4.62 -1.09 17.03
N PRO A 79 -5.58 -2.03 16.95
CA PRO A 79 -6.12 -2.67 18.15
C PRO A 79 -5.07 -3.53 18.89
N LEU A 80 -4.02 -3.97 18.19
CA LEU A 80 -2.96 -4.81 18.77
C LEU A 80 -1.77 -3.99 19.25
N ARG A 81 -1.51 -2.84 18.64
CA ARG A 81 -0.45 -1.90 19.01
C ARG A 81 -1.06 -0.53 19.13
N GLN A 82 -0.89 0.17 20.24
CA GLN A 82 -1.34 1.57 20.44
C GLN A 82 -0.64 2.61 19.53
N GLY A 83 -0.34 2.30 18.27
CA GLY A 83 0.20 3.20 17.26
C GLY A 83 -0.68 3.21 16.01
N LYS A 84 -0.44 4.19 15.13
CA LYS A 84 -1.21 4.39 13.89
C LYS A 84 -1.20 3.16 12.99
N GLN A 85 -2.39 2.70 12.57
CA GLN A 85 -2.56 1.61 11.63
C GLN A 85 -2.68 2.15 10.20
N THR A 86 -1.54 2.40 9.56
CA THR A 86 -1.46 2.67 8.12
C THR A 86 -1.58 1.38 7.31
N THR A 87 -1.81 1.49 6.01
CA THR A 87 -1.77 0.37 5.07
C THR A 87 -0.40 -0.33 5.10
N GLU A 88 0.71 0.42 5.18
CA GLU A 88 2.04 -0.16 5.42
C GLU A 88 2.11 -0.97 6.72
N HIS A 89 1.57 -0.45 7.84
CA HIS A 89 1.53 -1.18 9.10
C HIS A 89 0.73 -2.49 9.00
N ALA A 90 -0.38 -2.47 8.28
CA ALA A 90 -1.22 -3.65 8.07
C ALA A 90 -0.50 -4.72 7.23
N LEU A 91 0.19 -4.30 6.16
CA LEU A 91 0.86 -5.19 5.20
C LEU A 91 2.25 -5.66 5.65
N LYS A 92 3.08 -4.81 6.27
CA LYS A 92 4.45 -5.13 6.70
C LYS A 92 4.56 -5.89 8.01
N SER A 93 3.47 -6.51 8.44
CA SER A 93 3.36 -7.26 9.69
C SER A 93 3.47 -6.37 10.94
N CYS A 94 2.33 -6.14 11.61
CA CYS A 94 2.34 -5.58 12.95
C CYS A 94 3.19 -6.48 13.86
N LYS A 95 4.28 -5.96 14.44
CA LYS A 95 5.20 -6.75 15.30
C LYS A 95 4.49 -7.62 16.35
N ILE A 96 3.38 -7.15 16.92
CA ILE A 96 2.59 -7.89 17.92
C ILE A 96 1.78 -9.01 17.25
N ALA A 97 1.18 -8.75 16.09
CA ALA A 97 0.53 -9.79 15.31
C ALA A 97 1.53 -10.85 14.80
N LEU A 98 2.75 -10.43 14.47
CA LEU A 98 3.84 -11.32 14.07
C LEU A 98 4.32 -12.19 15.25
N SER A 99 4.57 -11.60 16.42
CA SER A 99 4.99 -12.36 17.61
C SER A 99 3.92 -13.33 18.09
N GLN A 100 2.64 -12.99 17.90
CA GLN A 100 1.51 -13.86 18.24
C GLN A 100 1.18 -14.90 17.16
N GLY A 101 1.91 -14.92 16.03
CA GLY A 101 1.67 -15.88 14.95
C GLY A 101 0.30 -15.73 14.27
N ARG A 102 -0.33 -14.54 14.31
CA ARG A 102 -1.67 -14.35 13.72
C ARG A 102 -1.66 -14.41 12.20
N TYR A 103 -0.54 -14.06 11.57
CA TYR A 103 -0.39 -14.11 10.11
C TYR A 103 -0.44 -15.54 9.55
N THR A 104 0.00 -16.54 10.31
CA THR A 104 -0.02 -17.94 9.85
C THR A 104 -1.41 -18.57 9.94
N ALA A 105 -2.32 -18.04 10.78
CA ALA A 105 -3.62 -18.66 11.02
C ALA A 105 -4.58 -18.58 9.83
N GLU A 106 -4.54 -17.50 9.05
CA GLU A 106 -5.36 -17.35 7.82
C GLU A 106 -4.59 -17.70 6.55
N HIS A 107 -3.32 -17.31 6.41
CA HIS A 107 -2.54 -17.61 5.20
C HIS A 107 -2.19 -19.09 5.03
N ASN A 108 -2.03 -19.85 6.12
CA ASN A 108 -1.78 -21.29 6.03
C ASN A 108 -3.07 -22.11 5.96
N ARG A 109 -4.24 -21.47 6.05
CA ARG A 109 -5.53 -22.14 5.92
C ARG A 109 -5.91 -22.18 4.45
N VAL A 110 -5.18 -23.00 3.69
CA VAL A 110 -5.61 -23.44 2.37
C VAL A 110 -6.76 -24.42 2.60
N ILE A 111 -8.00 -23.94 2.47
CA ILE A 111 -9.18 -24.79 2.29
C ILE A 111 -9.50 -24.80 0.80
#